data_AF-A0A0S4XC64-F1
#
_entry.id   AF-A0A0S4XC64-F1
#
_cell.length_a   1.000
_cell.length_b   1.000
_cell.length_c   1.000
_cell.angle_alpha   90.00
_cell.angle_beta   90.00
_cell.angle_gamma   90.00
#
_symmetry.space_group_name_H-M   'P 1'
#
loop_
_entity.id
_entity.type
_entity.pdbx_description
1 polymer ?
#
loop_
_entity_poly.entity_id
_entity_poly.type
_entity_poly.pdbx_seq_one_letter_code
_entity_poly.pdbx_strand_id
1 'polypeptide(L)'
;MGGVISEKLAAHGCAVEFVTPESLVSAFTVNTAEQPRIQKRLIECASNVHVSHKLTHVAGDGAVISCVFSGREHFIPADAIVLVTSQVPHDRLYHDILERIGNRDARDAVPRVLRIGDCHAPGTIAAAVFAGHLLARTLDNVLYDAPPFRRESVAMDWNQALDTPPPRTPHAHAGPRHASRVPDTIAQCSSVVKEDV
;
A
#
# COMPACT_ATOMS: atom_id res chain seq x y z
N MET A 1 8.40 -9.30 -3.58
CA MET A 1 7.76 -10.63 -3.45
C MET A 1 8.06 -11.57 -4.61
N GLY A 2 7.89 -11.15 -5.88
CA GLY A 2 8.09 -12.04 -7.04
C GLY A 2 9.42 -12.80 -7.04
N GLY A 3 10.54 -12.12 -6.74
CA GLY A 3 11.85 -12.78 -6.71
C GLY A 3 11.97 -13.90 -5.68
N VAL A 4 11.44 -13.70 -4.47
CA VAL A 4 11.45 -14.70 -3.39
C VAL A 4 10.65 -15.95 -3.77
N ILE A 5 9.46 -15.76 -4.35
CA ILE A 5 8.60 -16.87 -4.80
C ILE A 5 9.28 -17.63 -5.93
N SER A 6 9.92 -16.92 -6.87
CA SER A 6 10.60 -17.51 -8.02
C SER A 6 11.79 -18.36 -7.60
N GLU A 7 12.62 -17.85 -6.69
CA GLU A 7 13.73 -18.61 -6.12
C GLU A 7 13.24 -19.87 -5.39
N LYS A 8 12.15 -19.77 -4.62
CA LYS A 8 11.56 -20.92 -3.93
C LYS A 8 11.08 -21.98 -4.92
N LEU A 9 10.40 -21.60 -5.99
CA LEU A 9 9.92 -22.53 -7.03
C LEU A 9 11.09 -23.20 -7.76
N ALA A 10 12.12 -22.44 -8.13
CA ALA A 10 13.34 -22.97 -8.73
C ALA A 10 14.03 -23.99 -7.79
N ALA A 11 14.10 -23.69 -6.49
CA ALA A 11 14.65 -24.62 -5.49
C ALA A 11 13.83 -25.92 -5.33
N HIS A 12 12.56 -25.91 -5.72
CA HIS A 12 11.71 -27.10 -5.78
C HIS A 12 11.74 -27.82 -7.15
N GLY A 13 12.63 -27.41 -8.06
CA GLY A 13 12.83 -28.07 -9.35
C GLY A 13 11.92 -27.58 -10.48
N CYS A 14 11.16 -26.49 -10.28
CA CYS A 14 10.38 -25.88 -11.36
C CYS A 14 11.30 -25.12 -12.33
N ALA A 15 11.04 -25.23 -13.64
CA ALA A 15 11.58 -24.30 -14.63
C ALA A 15 10.81 -22.98 -14.53
N VAL A 16 11.48 -21.90 -14.11
CA VAL A 16 10.84 -20.62 -13.80
C VAL A 16 11.17 -19.57 -14.86
N GLU A 17 10.13 -19.05 -15.50
CA GLU A 17 10.18 -17.88 -16.37
C GLU A 17 9.76 -16.64 -15.57
N PHE A 18 10.70 -15.75 -15.23
CA PHE A 18 10.39 -14.54 -14.47
C PHE A 18 10.01 -13.40 -15.41
N VAL A 19 8.84 -12.79 -15.23
CA VAL A 19 8.37 -11.68 -16.06
C VAL A 19 8.10 -10.44 -15.20
N THR A 20 8.59 -9.28 -15.64
CA THR A 20 8.32 -7.99 -14.97
C THR A 20 8.27 -6.83 -15.97
N PRO A 21 7.31 -5.89 -15.83
CA PRO A 21 7.27 -4.69 -16.67
C PRO A 21 8.42 -3.72 -16.38
N GLU A 22 9.03 -3.82 -15.21
CA GLU A 22 10.21 -3.02 -14.82
C GLU A 22 11.46 -3.42 -15.59
N SER A 23 12.42 -2.50 -15.71
CA SER A 23 13.72 -2.76 -16.34
C SER A 23 14.66 -3.63 -15.48
N LEU A 24 14.33 -3.79 -14.20
CA LEU A 24 15.06 -4.58 -13.22
C LEU A 24 14.11 -5.52 -12.49
N VAL A 25 14.60 -6.72 -12.13
CA VAL A 25 13.83 -7.57 -11.21
C VAL A 25 13.81 -6.94 -9.83
N SER A 26 12.65 -7.01 -9.17
CA SER A 26 12.45 -6.44 -7.83
C SER A 26 12.89 -4.97 -7.72
N ALA A 27 12.57 -4.12 -8.71
CA ALA A 27 13.12 -2.76 -8.84
C ALA A 27 13.16 -1.90 -7.56
N PHE A 28 12.14 -2.01 -6.69
CA PHE A 28 12.12 -1.28 -5.41
C PHE A 28 13.34 -1.57 -4.51
N THR A 29 13.98 -2.74 -4.64
CA THR A 29 15.13 -3.14 -3.81
C THR A 29 16.41 -2.36 -4.17
N VAL A 30 16.37 -1.45 -5.14
CA VAL A 30 17.40 -0.40 -5.29
C VAL A 30 17.44 0.45 -4.01
N ASN A 31 16.29 0.75 -3.43
CA ASN A 31 16.15 1.55 -2.20
C ASN A 31 16.61 0.79 -0.94
N THR A 32 16.85 -0.52 -1.02
CA THR A 32 17.31 -1.36 0.09
C THR A 32 18.73 -1.89 -0.11
N ALA A 33 19.40 -1.49 -1.20
CA ALA A 33 20.74 -1.97 -1.59
C ALA A 33 20.84 -3.49 -1.83
N GLU A 34 19.72 -4.18 -2.06
CA GLU A 34 19.69 -5.62 -2.31
C GLU A 34 19.63 -5.98 -3.81
N GLN A 35 19.27 -5.01 -4.65
CA GLN A 35 18.93 -5.26 -6.06
C GLN A 35 20.00 -6.03 -6.85
N PRO A 36 21.31 -5.69 -6.81
CA PRO A 36 22.31 -6.41 -7.60
C PRO A 36 22.44 -7.88 -7.19
N ARG A 37 22.24 -8.19 -5.90
CA ARG A 37 22.29 -9.56 -5.37
C ARG A 37 21.07 -10.35 -5.82
N ILE A 38 19.89 -9.75 -5.75
CA ILE A 38 18.62 -10.39 -6.18
C ILE A 38 18.63 -10.64 -7.69
N GLN A 39 19.09 -9.67 -8.49
CA GLN A 39 19.20 -9.82 -9.94
C GLN A 39 20.14 -10.96 -10.31
N LYS A 40 21.34 -11.00 -9.73
CA LYS A 40 22.29 -12.10 -9.95
C LYS A 40 21.65 -13.45 -9.60
N ARG A 41 21.02 -13.54 -8.42
CA ARG A 41 20.41 -14.78 -7.95
C ARG A 41 19.32 -15.28 -8.90
N LEU A 42 18.43 -14.42 -9.37
CA LEU A 42 17.37 -14.82 -10.31
C LEU A 42 17.92 -15.21 -11.69
N ILE A 43 18.95 -14.55 -12.20
CA ILE A 43 19.61 -14.96 -13.44
C ILE A 43 20.23 -16.37 -13.30
N GLU A 44 20.75 -16.70 -12.12
CA GLU A 44 21.37 -18.01 -11.87
C GLU A 44 20.35 -19.14 -11.64
N CYS A 45 19.18 -18.85 -11.07
CA CYS A 45 18.21 -19.90 -10.68
C CYS A 45 16.95 -19.99 -11.54
N ALA A 46 16.54 -18.92 -12.22
CA ALA A 46 15.42 -18.97 -13.16
C ALA A 46 15.87 -19.51 -14.52
N SER A 47 14.95 -20.09 -15.28
CA SER A 47 15.19 -20.51 -16.66
C SER A 47 15.40 -19.29 -17.56
N ASN A 48 14.67 -18.21 -17.32
CA ASN A 48 14.86 -16.92 -17.98
C ASN A 48 14.29 -15.76 -17.17
N VAL A 49 14.71 -14.54 -17.50
CA VAL A 49 14.24 -13.29 -16.89
C VAL A 49 13.86 -12.29 -17.99
N HIS A 50 12.55 -12.05 -18.13
CA HIS A 50 11.96 -11.09 -19.06
C HIS A 50 11.68 -9.77 -18.35
N VAL A 51 12.64 -8.84 -18.41
CA VAL A 51 12.44 -7.45 -17.99
C VAL A 51 11.78 -6.63 -19.08
N SER A 52 11.15 -5.51 -18.72
CA SER A 52 10.45 -4.62 -19.67
C SER A 52 9.35 -5.33 -20.46
N HIS A 53 8.74 -6.37 -19.88
CA HIS A 53 7.63 -7.10 -20.46
C HIS A 53 6.48 -7.22 -19.47
N LYS A 54 5.26 -6.96 -19.93
CA LYS A 54 4.05 -7.16 -19.14
C LYS A 54 3.31 -8.40 -19.62
N LEU A 55 2.61 -9.06 -18.70
CA LEU A 55 1.63 -10.07 -19.07
C LEU A 55 0.46 -9.39 -19.81
N THR A 56 0.16 -9.85 -21.03
CA THR A 56 -0.99 -9.37 -21.80
C THR A 56 -2.22 -10.22 -21.48
N HIS A 57 -2.10 -11.55 -21.61
CA HIS A 57 -3.16 -12.49 -21.25
C HIS A 57 -2.60 -13.90 -20.96
N VAL A 58 -3.41 -14.70 -20.28
CA VAL A 58 -3.14 -16.11 -20.01
C VAL A 58 -3.83 -16.97 -21.07
N ALA A 59 -3.09 -17.87 -21.69
CA ALA A 59 -3.60 -18.88 -22.61
C ALA A 59 -3.76 -20.24 -21.89
N GLY A 60 -4.32 -21.24 -22.58
CA GLY A 60 -4.54 -22.56 -21.99
C GLY A 60 -3.25 -23.35 -21.69
N ASP A 61 -2.18 -23.04 -22.41
CA ASP A 61 -0.88 -23.73 -22.40
C ASP A 61 0.29 -22.79 -22.07
N GLY A 62 0.01 -21.57 -21.62
CA GLY A 62 1.04 -20.60 -21.30
C GLY A 62 0.56 -19.17 -21.14
N ALA A 63 1.46 -18.23 -21.39
CA ALA A 63 1.24 -16.79 -21.24
C ALA A 63 1.71 -16.02 -22.46
N VAL A 64 0.95 -15.01 -22.88
CA VAL A 64 1.42 -14.01 -23.84
C VAL A 64 1.89 -12.79 -23.08
N ILE A 65 3.15 -12.42 -23.29
CA ILE A 65 3.77 -11.22 -22.75
C ILE A 65 4.02 -10.22 -23.88
N SER A 66 4.09 -8.94 -23.57
CA SER A 66 4.41 -7.89 -24.54
C SER A 66 5.46 -6.93 -24.00
N CYS A 67 6.37 -6.51 -24.87
CA CYS A 67 7.36 -5.48 -24.55
C CYS A 67 6.64 -4.17 -24.21
N VAL A 68 6.92 -3.58 -23.05
CA VAL A 68 6.24 -2.35 -22.58
C VAL A 68 6.52 -1.12 -23.47
N PHE A 69 7.56 -1.18 -24.29
CA PHE A 69 7.95 -0.08 -25.19
C PHE A 69 7.40 -0.26 -26.61
N SER A 70 7.48 -1.47 -27.17
CA SER A 70 7.16 -1.72 -28.58
C SER A 70 5.81 -2.40 -28.78
N GLY A 71 5.20 -2.93 -27.73
CA GLY A 71 3.99 -3.76 -27.82
C GLY A 71 4.20 -5.12 -28.50
N ARG A 72 5.43 -5.45 -28.93
CA ARG A 72 5.71 -6.74 -29.56
C ARG A 72 5.44 -7.88 -28.59
N GLU A 73 4.64 -8.83 -29.03
CA GLU A 73 4.23 -9.97 -28.25
C GLU A 73 5.21 -11.15 -28.36
N HIS A 74 5.25 -11.94 -27.30
CA HIS A 74 6.00 -13.18 -27.20
C HIS A 74 5.21 -14.17 -26.36
N PHE A 75 5.10 -15.42 -26.83
CA PHE A 75 4.43 -16.49 -26.12
C PHE A 75 5.43 -17.31 -25.29
N ILE A 76 5.06 -17.60 -24.05
CA ILE A 76 5.84 -18.43 -23.12
C ILE A 76 5.00 -19.64 -22.73
N PRO A 77 5.38 -20.87 -23.12
CA PRO A 77 4.73 -22.09 -22.64
C PRO A 77 4.88 -22.22 -21.12
N ALA A 78 3.80 -22.56 -20.42
CA ALA A 78 3.83 -22.75 -18.97
C ALA A 78 2.71 -23.67 -18.47
N ASP A 79 3.03 -24.57 -17.54
CA ASP A 79 2.06 -25.44 -16.88
C ASP A 79 1.24 -24.69 -15.81
N ALA A 80 1.80 -23.61 -15.25
CA ALA A 80 1.18 -22.79 -14.21
C ALA A 80 1.69 -21.35 -14.24
N ILE A 81 0.87 -20.41 -13.76
CA ILE A 81 1.20 -18.98 -13.69
C ILE A 81 0.97 -18.48 -12.26
N VAL A 82 1.98 -17.83 -11.70
CA VAL A 82 1.90 -17.21 -10.37
C VAL A 82 1.86 -15.69 -10.51
N LEU A 83 0.69 -15.11 -10.24
CA LEU A 83 0.50 -13.66 -10.31
C LEU A 83 0.92 -12.99 -8.99
N VAL A 84 1.94 -12.14 -9.08
CA VAL A 84 2.43 -11.33 -7.95
C VAL A 84 2.32 -9.85 -8.35
N THR A 85 1.11 -9.31 -8.23
CA THR A 85 0.76 -7.96 -8.70
C THR A 85 0.54 -7.01 -7.54
N SER A 86 -0.67 -6.98 -6.99
CA SER A 86 -1.10 -6.11 -5.89
C SER A 86 -1.90 -6.90 -4.87
N GLN A 87 -2.28 -6.23 -3.77
CA GLN A 87 -3.09 -6.79 -2.71
C GLN A 87 -4.39 -5.99 -2.59
N VAL A 88 -5.48 -6.68 -2.25
CA VAL A 88 -6.78 -6.07 -1.96
C VAL A 88 -6.95 -6.06 -0.43
N PRO A 89 -7.38 -4.94 0.18
CA PRO A 89 -7.65 -4.89 1.61
C PRO A 89 -8.69 -5.95 2.04
N HIS A 90 -8.47 -6.60 3.17
CA HIS A 90 -9.47 -7.47 3.81
C HIS A 90 -10.25 -6.70 4.89
N ASP A 91 -11.26 -5.94 4.48
CA ASP A 91 -11.98 -4.98 5.33
C ASP A 91 -13.48 -5.29 5.51
N ARG A 92 -13.95 -6.45 5.07
CA ARG A 92 -15.36 -6.87 5.21
C ARG A 92 -15.89 -6.72 6.64
N LEU A 93 -15.15 -7.19 7.63
CA LEU A 93 -15.56 -7.09 9.04
C LEU A 93 -15.81 -5.63 9.48
N TYR A 94 -14.99 -4.71 8.99
CA TYR A 94 -15.16 -3.28 9.29
C TYR A 94 -16.48 -2.75 8.71
N HIS A 95 -16.76 -3.06 7.44
CA HIS A 95 -18.00 -2.65 6.79
C HIS A 95 -19.24 -3.28 7.44
N ASP A 96 -19.18 -4.57 7.78
CA ASP A 96 -20.26 -5.27 8.49
C ASP A 96 -20.54 -4.63 9.87
N ILE A 97 -19.51 -4.16 10.58
CA ILE A 97 -19.67 -3.46 11.86
C ILE A 97 -20.31 -2.07 11.64
N LEU A 98 -19.85 -1.32 10.64
CA LEU A 98 -20.42 0.01 10.36
C LEU A 98 -21.90 -0.06 9.99
N GLU A 99 -22.30 -1.05 9.18
CA GLU A 99 -23.71 -1.27 8.81
C GLU A 99 -24.56 -1.54 10.07
N ARG A 100 -24.09 -2.41 10.96
CA ARG A 100 -24.80 -2.73 12.21
C ARG A 100 -24.90 -1.53 13.14
N ILE A 101 -23.87 -0.69 13.19
CA ILE A 101 -23.89 0.56 13.96
C ILE A 101 -24.91 1.54 13.39
N GLY A 102 -24.98 1.68 12.06
CA GLY A 102 -25.93 2.59 11.39
C GLY A 102 -27.41 2.24 11.63
N ASN A 103 -27.71 0.98 11.96
CA ASN A 103 -29.07 0.48 12.22
C ASN A 103 -29.50 0.54 13.70
N ARG A 104 -28.68 1.09 14.61
CA ARG A 104 -29.01 1.21 16.04
C ARG A 104 -29.83 2.46 16.36
N ASP A 105 -30.59 2.39 17.44
CA ASP A 105 -31.28 3.55 18.02
C ASP A 105 -30.30 4.62 18.48
N ALA A 106 -30.60 5.88 18.19
CA ALA A 106 -29.75 7.05 18.44
C ALA A 106 -29.43 7.34 19.93
N ARG A 107 -29.90 6.51 20.86
CA ARG A 107 -29.69 6.66 22.32
C ARG A 107 -28.47 5.87 22.82
N ASP A 108 -27.94 4.94 22.04
CA ASP A 108 -26.76 4.16 22.40
C ASP A 108 -25.46 4.92 22.09
N ALA A 109 -24.48 4.80 22.98
CA ALA A 109 -23.12 5.26 22.68
C ALA A 109 -22.51 4.40 21.56
N VAL A 110 -22.17 5.02 20.44
CA VAL A 110 -21.56 4.34 19.30
C VAL A 110 -20.04 4.23 19.50
N PRO A 111 -19.47 3.02 19.49
CA PRO A 111 -18.01 2.88 19.58
C PRO A 111 -17.35 3.40 18.30
N ARG A 112 -16.18 4.05 18.45
CA ARG A 112 -15.34 4.44 17.31
C ARG A 112 -14.66 3.18 16.75
N VAL A 113 -14.91 2.90 15.47
CA VAL A 113 -14.31 1.77 14.75
C VAL A 113 -13.35 2.29 13.70
N LEU A 114 -12.12 1.78 13.69
CA LEU A 114 -11.05 2.22 12.79
C LEU A 114 -10.39 1.01 12.15
N ARG A 115 -9.82 1.21 10.95
CA ARG A 115 -8.94 0.25 10.27
C ARG A 115 -7.50 0.71 10.38
N ILE A 116 -6.56 -0.22 10.50
CA ILE A 116 -5.11 0.04 10.51
C ILE A 116 -4.37 -1.03 9.71
N GLY A 117 -3.19 -0.69 9.20
CA GLY A 117 -2.36 -1.62 8.43
C GLY A 117 -3.02 -2.04 7.12
N ASP A 118 -2.76 -3.27 6.67
CA ASP A 118 -3.11 -3.70 5.32
C ASP A 118 -4.62 -3.84 5.08
N CYS A 119 -5.44 -4.01 6.13
CA CYS A 119 -6.90 -3.95 5.98
C CYS A 119 -7.42 -2.53 5.74
N HIS A 120 -6.60 -1.50 5.98
CA HIS A 120 -6.88 -0.12 5.60
C HIS A 120 -6.30 0.19 4.23
N ALA A 121 -5.00 -0.05 4.05
CA ALA A 121 -4.27 0.14 2.80
C ALA A 121 -3.02 -0.77 2.79
N PRO A 122 -2.98 -1.81 1.94
CA PRO A 122 -1.83 -2.71 1.85
C PRO A 122 -0.53 -1.97 1.57
N GLY A 123 0.52 -2.32 2.30
CA GLY A 123 1.81 -1.66 2.17
C GLY A 123 2.98 -2.49 2.67
N THR A 124 4.06 -1.81 3.06
CA THR A 124 5.20 -2.48 3.69
C THR A 124 4.86 -2.87 5.12
N ILE A 125 5.59 -3.85 5.67
CA ILE A 125 5.49 -4.22 7.09
C ILE A 125 5.73 -2.99 7.99
N ALA A 126 6.66 -2.11 7.61
CA ALA A 126 6.93 -0.87 8.35
C ALA A 126 5.71 0.07 8.39
N ALA A 127 4.95 0.18 7.29
CA ALA A 127 3.73 0.99 7.25
C ALA A 127 2.63 0.41 8.16
N ALA A 128 2.47 -0.92 8.19
CA ALA A 128 1.52 -1.58 9.09
C ALA A 128 1.88 -1.39 10.57
N VAL A 129 3.17 -1.55 10.92
CA VAL A 129 3.67 -1.30 12.29
C VAL A 129 3.47 0.16 12.68
N PHE A 130 3.79 1.09 11.78
CA PHE A 130 3.58 2.52 12.01
C PHE A 130 2.10 2.84 12.26
N ALA A 131 1.19 2.29 11.46
CA ALA A 131 -0.26 2.52 11.60
C ALA A 131 -0.78 2.07 12.99
N GLY A 132 -0.33 0.91 13.47
CA GLY A 132 -0.70 0.43 14.81
C GLY A 132 -0.14 1.33 15.92
N HIS A 133 1.12 1.74 15.79
CA HIS A 133 1.77 2.63 16.77
C HIS A 133 1.14 4.03 16.79
N LEU A 134 0.82 4.57 15.61
CA LEU A 134 0.14 5.85 15.47
C LEU A 134 -1.24 5.80 16.14
N LEU A 135 -2.03 4.76 15.89
CA LEU A 135 -3.33 4.60 16.54
C LEU A 135 -3.20 4.55 18.07
N ALA A 136 -2.27 3.74 18.60
CA ALA A 136 -2.06 3.63 20.04
C ALA A 136 -1.71 4.98 20.69
N ARG A 137 -0.93 5.82 20.00
CA ARG A 137 -0.55 7.17 20.47
C ARG A 137 -1.63 8.24 20.28
N THR A 138 -2.66 7.96 19.48
CA THR A 138 -3.68 8.93 19.08
C THR A 138 -5.10 8.51 19.46
N LEU A 139 -5.25 7.43 20.24
CA LEU A 139 -6.54 6.87 20.61
C LEU A 139 -7.45 7.91 21.30
N ASP A 140 -6.85 8.71 22.18
CA ASP A 140 -7.52 9.79 22.93
C ASP A 140 -7.36 11.17 22.29
N ASN A 141 -6.70 11.27 21.13
CA ASN A 141 -6.43 12.56 20.49
C ASN A 141 -7.58 13.00 19.59
N VAL A 142 -7.85 14.30 19.62
CA VAL A 142 -8.74 14.97 18.66
C VAL A 142 -8.10 14.91 17.27
N LEU A 143 -8.90 14.70 16.22
CA LEU A 143 -8.43 14.79 14.83
C LEU A 143 -8.08 16.26 14.52
N TYR A 144 -6.89 16.51 13.99
CA TYR A 144 -6.44 17.85 13.60
C TYR A 144 -6.41 17.97 12.08
N ASP A 145 -6.86 19.11 11.55
CA ASP A 145 -6.69 19.49 10.13
C ASP A 145 -5.24 19.93 9.79
N ALA A 146 -4.34 19.87 10.77
CA ALA A 146 -2.92 20.21 10.62
C ALA A 146 -2.04 18.95 10.74
N PRO A 147 -0.86 18.92 10.07
CA PRO A 147 0.08 17.81 10.20
C PRO A 147 0.40 17.53 11.68
N PRO A 148 0.21 16.30 12.18
CA PRO A 148 0.34 15.97 13.60
C PRO A 148 1.82 15.80 14.03
N PHE A 149 2.74 16.52 13.40
CA PHE A 149 4.17 16.47 13.66
C PHE A 149 4.81 17.85 13.50
N ARG A 150 5.82 18.12 14.32
CA ARG A 150 6.63 19.34 14.18
C ARG A 150 7.41 19.26 12.87
N ARG A 151 7.46 20.36 12.12
CA ARG A 151 8.17 20.45 10.84
C ARG A 151 9.22 21.55 10.90
N GLU A 152 10.47 21.19 10.65
CA GLU A 152 11.54 22.17 10.45
C GLU A 152 11.37 22.82 9.07
N SER A 153 11.30 24.15 9.02
CA SER A 153 11.08 24.90 7.78
C SER A 153 12.24 25.89 7.58
N VAL A 154 12.69 26.07 6.33
CA VAL A 154 13.84 26.93 5.95
C VAL A 154 13.52 28.44 6.04
N ALA A 155 12.33 28.82 6.50
CA ALA A 155 12.02 30.23 6.74
C ALA A 155 13.05 30.79 7.75
N MET A 156 13.92 31.66 7.25
CA MET A 156 15.10 32.17 7.94
C MET A 156 14.70 33.32 8.86
N ASP A 157 13.85 33.00 9.83
CA ASP A 157 13.47 33.87 10.94
C ASP A 157 14.30 33.45 12.16
N TRP A 158 15.25 34.30 12.54
CA TRP A 158 16.12 34.11 13.70
C TRP A 158 15.36 34.07 15.04
N ASN A 159 14.09 34.48 15.05
CA ASN A 159 13.17 34.47 16.18
C ASN A 159 12.00 33.48 15.99
N GLN A 160 12.20 32.36 15.28
CA GLN A 160 11.24 31.26 15.37
C GLN A 160 11.23 30.73 16.80
N ALA A 161 10.23 31.16 17.57
CA ALA A 161 9.99 30.65 18.92
C ALA A 161 9.82 29.13 18.84
N LEU A 162 10.78 28.38 19.39
CA LEU A 162 10.76 26.92 19.42
C LEU A 162 9.71 26.34 20.37
N ASP A 163 8.92 27.16 21.07
CA ASP A 163 7.78 26.68 21.84
C ASP A 163 6.66 27.71 21.91
N THR A 164 5.55 27.38 21.26
CA THR A 164 4.27 27.44 21.96
C THR A 164 3.50 26.20 21.53
N PRO A 165 3.17 25.25 22.42
CA PRO A 165 2.17 24.26 22.07
C PRO A 165 0.92 25.03 21.61
N PRO A 166 0.18 24.55 20.59
CA PRO A 166 -1.07 25.19 20.23
C PRO A 166 -1.89 25.33 21.51
N PRO A 167 -2.56 26.48 21.75
CA PRO A 167 -3.38 26.64 22.93
C PRO A 167 -4.30 25.43 22.97
N ARG A 168 -4.18 24.64 24.04
CA ARG A 168 -5.20 23.64 24.38
C ARG A 168 -6.45 24.47 24.64
N THR A 169 -7.22 24.70 23.60
CA THR A 169 -8.61 25.04 23.74
C THR A 169 -9.26 23.70 24.12
N PRO A 170 -9.59 23.45 25.40
CA PRO A 170 -10.65 22.50 25.66
C PRO A 170 -11.83 23.07 24.89
N HIS A 171 -12.25 22.40 23.82
CA HIS A 171 -13.60 22.63 23.34
C HIS A 171 -14.48 22.28 24.54
N ALA A 172 -15.00 23.34 25.17
CA ALA A 172 -16.01 23.24 26.19
C ALA A 172 -17.06 22.25 25.70
N HIS A 173 -17.48 21.35 26.60
CA HIS A 173 -18.62 20.47 26.39
C HIS A 173 -19.76 21.25 25.73
N ALA A 174 -19.86 21.16 24.41
CA ALA A 174 -21.04 21.57 23.69
C ALA A 174 -21.94 20.34 23.71
N GLY A 175 -23.04 20.45 24.45
CA GLY A 175 -24.12 19.47 24.46
C GLY A 175 -24.62 19.10 23.05
N PRO A 176 -25.53 18.13 22.95
CA PRO A 176 -25.76 17.37 21.73
C PRO A 176 -26.22 18.30 20.61
N ARG A 177 -25.39 18.44 19.57
CA ARG A 177 -25.78 19.09 18.32
C ARG A 177 -25.78 18.04 17.21
N HIS A 178 -26.93 18.00 16.54
CA HIS A 178 -27.29 17.14 15.43
C HIS A 178 -26.13 16.82 14.48
N ALA A 179 -25.99 15.53 14.16
CA ALA A 179 -25.09 15.03 13.14
C ALA A 179 -25.45 15.62 11.76
N SER A 180 -24.69 16.61 11.32
CA SER A 180 -24.51 16.88 9.90
C SER A 180 -23.33 16.04 9.40
N ARG A 181 -23.62 15.13 8.48
CA ARG A 181 -22.66 14.30 7.73
C ARG A 181 -21.43 15.11 7.29
N VAL A 182 -20.25 14.72 7.75
CA VAL A 182 -18.95 15.15 7.21
C VAL A 182 -18.55 14.13 6.12
N PRO A 183 -18.02 14.53 4.95
CA PRO A 183 -17.77 13.61 3.85
C PRO A 183 -16.65 12.62 4.16
N ASP A 184 -16.79 11.37 3.71
CA ASP A 184 -15.85 10.25 3.85
C ASP A 184 -14.56 10.38 3.01
N THR A 185 -14.00 11.58 2.84
CA THR A 185 -12.83 11.79 2.00
C THR A 185 -11.59 12.03 2.84
N ILE A 186 -10.89 10.95 3.20
CA ILE A 186 -9.46 11.01 3.53
C ILE A 186 -8.72 11.26 2.23
N ALA A 187 -8.02 12.39 2.12
CA ALA A 187 -7.13 12.67 1.00
C ALA A 187 -6.01 11.63 0.96
N GLN A 188 -6.15 10.67 0.05
CA GLN A 188 -5.13 9.68 -0.26
C GLN A 188 -4.25 10.27 -1.36
N CYS A 189 -3.00 10.61 -1.05
CA CYS A 189 -1.99 10.80 -2.09
C CYS A 189 -1.61 9.42 -2.63
N SER A 190 -2.43 8.88 -3.54
CA SER A 190 -2.02 7.80 -4.42
C SER A 190 -1.16 8.40 -5.53
N SER A 191 0.05 7.88 -5.71
CA SER A 191 0.79 8.06 -6.96
C SER A 191 -0.13 7.68 -8.12
N VAL A 192 -0.44 8.66 -8.97
CA VAL A 192 -1.21 8.48 -10.19
C VAL A 192 -0.49 7.47 -11.08
N VAL A 193 -1.02 6.26 -11.20
CA VAL A 193 -0.86 5.48 -12.42
C VAL A 193 -1.84 6.10 -13.40
N LYS A 194 -1.34 6.81 -14.41
CA LYS A 194 -2.18 7.24 -15.53
C LYS A 194 -2.67 5.99 -16.24
N GLU A 195 -3.95 5.67 -16.08
CA GLU A 195 -4.68 4.89 -17.07
C GLU A 195 -5.05 5.84 -18.21
N ASP A 196 -4.13 5.96 -19.19
CA ASP A 196 -4.45 6.41 -20.54
C ASP A 196 -4.03 5.28 -21.50
N VAL A 197 -4.95 4.35 -21.75
CA VAL A 197 -5.17 3.67 -23.04
C VAL A 197 -6.68 3.57 -23.23
#